data_AF-A0A916MUM5-F1
#
_entry.id   AF-A0A916MUM5-F1
#
_cell.length_a   1.000
_cell.length_b   1.000
_cell.length_c   1.000
_cell.angle_alpha   90.00
_cell.angle_beta   90.00
_cell.angle_gamma   90.00
#
_symmetry.space_group_name_H-M   'P 1'
#
loop_
_entity.id
_entity.type
_entity.pdbx_description
1 polymer ?
#
loop_
_entity_poly.entity_id
_entity_poly.type
_entity_poly.pdbx_seq_one_letter_code
_entity_poly.pdbx_strand_id
1 'polypeptide(L)'
;MTKSLIALAVLSTASLANADAVTYAIDPSHTFVTFEASHFNTSTLRGRFDKKDGSVVFDRQAKSGKAEITLETNSVSTGVAPLDKHLRSKDFFDAEQSPSVKFVGNRFEFAGDKVSAVSGTLTMLGKTLPVTLKANRFNCYQNPLLKREVCGGDFETTIARSQWGMSYGLDYGLPDNIRLLIQVEAVKQ
;
A
#
# COMPACT_ATOMS: atom_id res chain seq x y z
N MET A 1 -38.41 55.93 33.98
CA MET A 1 -36.95 55.67 34.02
C MET A 1 -36.79 54.30 34.68
N THR A 2 -36.33 53.21 34.10
CA THR A 2 -35.63 52.89 32.84
C THR A 2 -35.76 51.35 32.78
N LYS A 3 -36.34 50.78 31.71
CA LYS A 3 -36.43 49.32 31.56
C LYS A 3 -35.20 48.84 30.80
N SER A 4 -34.26 48.19 31.49
CA SER A 4 -33.10 47.54 30.88
C SER A 4 -33.54 46.31 30.09
N LEU A 5 -33.30 46.33 28.79
CA LEU A 5 -33.37 45.17 27.91
C LEU A 5 -32.00 44.49 27.91
N ILE A 6 -31.90 43.31 28.51
CA ILE A 6 -30.72 42.45 28.42
C ILE A 6 -30.85 41.68 27.10
N ALA A 7 -30.02 42.04 26.12
CA ALA A 7 -29.88 41.29 24.88
C ALA A 7 -29.06 40.02 25.14
N LEU A 8 -29.69 38.85 25.01
CA LEU A 8 -29.04 37.56 25.13
C LEU A 8 -28.30 37.24 23.83
N ALA A 9 -26.98 37.38 23.82
CA ALA A 9 -26.14 36.98 22.71
C ALA A 9 -26.09 35.45 22.64
N VAL A 10 -26.73 34.86 21.62
CA VAL A 10 -26.63 33.43 21.31
C VAL A 10 -25.28 33.20 20.63
N LEU A 11 -24.28 32.74 21.39
CA LEU A 11 -23.05 32.18 20.82
C LEU A 11 -23.42 30.87 20.12
N SER A 12 -23.49 30.91 18.79
CA SER A 12 -23.56 29.72 17.95
C SER A 12 -22.18 29.06 17.95
N THR A 13 -22.02 28.03 18.78
CA THR A 13 -20.88 27.11 18.66
C THR A 13 -21.01 26.35 17.36
N ALA A 14 -20.29 26.77 16.33
CA ALA A 14 -20.12 25.99 15.11
C ALA A 14 -19.39 24.69 15.50
N SER A 15 -20.12 23.60 15.58
CA SER A 15 -19.56 22.26 15.69
C SER A 15 -18.67 22.05 14.46
N LEU A 16 -17.35 22.01 14.66
CA LEU A 16 -16.44 21.50 13.65
C LEU A 16 -16.81 20.04 13.45
N ALA A 17 -17.52 19.76 12.36
CA ALA A 17 -17.76 18.39 11.92
C ALA A 17 -16.39 17.80 11.57
N ASN A 18 -15.80 17.04 12.50
CA ASN A 18 -14.72 16.13 12.17
C ASN A 18 -15.27 15.19 11.11
N ALA A 19 -14.74 15.25 9.89
CA ALA A 19 -15.08 14.26 8.89
C ALA A 19 -14.51 12.93 9.38
N ASP A 20 -15.39 11.97 9.62
CA ASP A 20 -15.00 10.65 10.12
C ASP A 20 -14.03 9.97 9.14
N ALA A 21 -13.10 9.18 9.69
CA ALA A 21 -12.23 8.33 8.92
C ALA A 21 -13.05 7.42 7.99
N VAL A 22 -12.70 7.40 6.71
CA VAL A 22 -13.45 6.66 5.68
C VAL A 22 -12.74 5.37 5.34
N THR A 23 -13.49 4.27 5.25
CA THR A 23 -12.98 2.97 4.82
C THR A 23 -13.13 2.81 3.31
N TYR A 24 -12.06 2.34 2.67
CA TYR A 24 -11.99 1.97 1.26
C TYR A 24 -11.56 0.51 1.17
N ALA A 25 -12.22 -0.28 0.32
CA ALA A 25 -11.73 -1.61 -0.03
C ALA A 25 -10.90 -1.52 -1.29
N ILE A 26 -9.77 -2.22 -1.34
CA ILE A 26 -8.92 -2.25 -2.53
C ILE A 26 -9.68 -2.91 -3.67
N ASP A 27 -9.61 -2.32 -4.87
CA ASP A 27 -10.08 -2.94 -6.10
C ASP A 27 -8.97 -3.85 -6.66
N PRO A 28 -9.14 -5.18 -6.66
CA PRO A 28 -8.14 -6.09 -7.19
C PRO A 28 -7.96 -5.95 -8.71
N SER A 29 -8.89 -5.34 -9.44
CA SER A 29 -8.76 -5.16 -10.89
C SER A 29 -7.91 -3.93 -11.28
N HIS A 30 -7.75 -2.97 -10.37
CA HIS A 30 -6.95 -1.75 -10.57
C HIS A 30 -5.76 -1.63 -9.61
N THR A 31 -5.47 -2.69 -8.86
CA THR A 31 -4.35 -2.77 -7.93
C THR A 31 -3.32 -3.78 -8.40
N PHE A 32 -2.07 -3.34 -8.56
CA PHE A 32 -0.97 -4.14 -9.05
C PHE A 32 0.24 -3.98 -8.14
N VAL A 33 0.70 -5.09 -7.57
CA VAL A 33 1.95 -5.13 -6.80
C VAL A 33 3.00 -5.85 -7.62
N THR A 34 3.96 -5.09 -8.11
CA THR A 34 5.04 -5.53 -9.00
C THR A 34 6.38 -5.39 -8.29
N PHE A 35 7.31 -6.29 -8.58
CA PHE A 35 8.70 -6.19 -8.18
C PHE A 35 9.62 -6.23 -9.40
N GLU A 36 10.73 -5.53 -9.29
CA GLU A 36 11.79 -5.47 -10.29
C GLU A 36 13.12 -5.93 -9.68
N ALA A 37 13.80 -6.81 -10.40
CA ALA A 37 15.14 -7.27 -10.07
C ALA A 37 16.08 -6.99 -11.25
N SER A 38 17.16 -6.27 -11.03
CA SER A 38 18.21 -6.07 -12.04
C SER A 38 18.93 -7.39 -12.30
N HIS A 39 19.00 -7.81 -13.55
CA HIS A 39 19.63 -9.07 -13.94
C HIS A 39 20.95 -8.75 -14.66
N PHE A 40 22.06 -8.85 -13.91
CA PHE A 40 23.44 -8.64 -14.38
C PHE A 40 23.65 -7.31 -15.14
N ASN A 41 23.02 -6.22 -14.69
CA ASN A 41 23.05 -4.90 -15.34
C ASN A 41 22.70 -4.93 -16.85
N THR A 42 21.99 -5.97 -17.30
CA THR A 42 21.68 -6.23 -18.71
C THR A 42 20.18 -6.06 -18.96
N SER A 43 19.35 -6.55 -18.04
CA SER A 43 17.90 -6.46 -18.15
C SER A 43 17.24 -6.31 -16.77
N THR A 44 15.92 -6.08 -16.78
CA THR A 44 15.11 -6.02 -15.57
C THR A 44 14.07 -7.14 -15.61
N LEU A 45 14.19 -8.10 -14.70
CA LEU A 45 13.16 -9.08 -14.43
C LEU A 45 12.00 -8.39 -13.72
N ARG A 46 10.78 -8.64 -14.18
CA ARG A 46 9.55 -8.12 -13.58
C ARG A 46 8.65 -9.28 -13.17
N GLY A 47 8.21 -9.25 -11.93
CA GLY A 47 7.17 -10.16 -11.44
C GLY A 47 6.10 -9.39 -10.69
N ARG A 48 4.95 -10.01 -10.48
CA ARG A 48 3.81 -9.43 -9.76
C ARG A 48 3.07 -10.49 -8.97
N PHE A 49 2.18 -10.06 -8.08
CA PHE A 49 1.22 -10.95 -7.40
C PHE A 49 -0.16 -10.74 -8.02
N ASP A 50 -0.72 -11.79 -8.63
CA ASP A 50 -2.01 -11.70 -9.32
C ASP A 50 -3.19 -11.63 -8.36
N LYS A 51 -3.05 -12.15 -7.13
CA LYS A 51 -4.09 -12.14 -6.10
C LYS A 51 -3.68 -11.32 -4.89
N LYS A 52 -4.59 -10.43 -4.52
CA LYS A 52 -4.40 -9.36 -3.53
C LYS A 52 -5.74 -8.95 -2.98
N ASP A 53 -5.76 -8.67 -1.70
CA ASP A 53 -6.90 -8.15 -0.95
C ASP A 53 -6.41 -7.08 0.02
N GLY A 54 -7.30 -6.19 0.44
CA GLY A 54 -6.95 -5.21 1.45
C GLY A 54 -7.97 -4.09 1.62
N SER A 55 -7.67 -3.23 2.58
CA SER A 55 -8.47 -2.07 2.90
C SER A 55 -7.60 -0.89 3.34
N VAL A 56 -8.15 0.31 3.21
CA VAL A 56 -7.54 1.55 3.67
C VAL A 56 -8.58 2.31 4.47
N VAL A 57 -8.25 2.64 5.72
CA VAL A 57 -8.95 3.66 6.50
C VAL A 57 -8.20 4.97 6.29
N PHE A 58 -8.90 6.03 5.86
CA PHE A 58 -8.28 7.30 5.51
C PHE A 58 -9.06 8.47 6.06
N ASP A 59 -8.36 9.34 6.80
CA ASP A 59 -8.88 10.59 7.33
C ASP A 59 -8.08 11.74 6.72
N ARG A 60 -8.74 12.48 5.81
CA ARG A 60 -8.14 13.62 5.12
C ARG A 60 -7.93 14.82 6.05
N GLN A 61 -8.84 15.05 6.99
CA GLN A 61 -8.78 16.22 7.86
C GLN A 61 -7.68 16.04 8.91
N ALA A 62 -7.62 14.87 9.54
CA ALA A 62 -6.57 14.54 10.49
C ALA A 62 -5.24 14.18 9.81
N LYS A 63 -5.21 14.08 8.48
CA LYS A 63 -4.03 13.65 7.70
C LYS A 63 -3.47 12.34 8.25
N SER A 64 -4.33 11.33 8.36
CA SER A 64 -3.98 10.04 8.93
C SER A 64 -4.65 8.89 8.19
N GLY A 65 -4.19 7.67 8.45
CA GLY A 65 -4.79 6.48 7.86
C GLY A 65 -4.13 5.18 8.32
N LYS A 66 -4.76 4.08 7.92
CA LYS A 66 -4.24 2.72 8.08
C LYS A 66 -4.48 1.96 6.77
N ALA A 67 -3.44 1.39 6.19
CA ALA A 67 -3.55 0.53 5.01
C ALA A 67 -3.17 -0.90 5.36
N GLU A 68 -3.94 -1.88 4.92
CA GLU A 68 -3.59 -3.28 5.00
C GLU A 68 -3.73 -3.90 3.61
N ILE A 69 -2.65 -4.51 3.10
CA ILE A 69 -2.63 -5.23 1.82
C ILE A 69 -2.06 -6.61 2.06
N THR A 70 -2.75 -7.64 1.60
CA THR A 70 -2.30 -9.04 1.64
C THR A 70 -2.20 -9.57 0.23
N LEU A 71 -1.09 -10.22 -0.10
CA LEU A 71 -0.83 -10.86 -1.38
C LEU A 71 -0.78 -12.38 -1.16
N GLU A 72 -1.41 -13.16 -2.03
CA GLU A 72 -1.24 -14.62 -2.00
C GLU A 72 0.08 -14.98 -2.67
N THR A 73 1.00 -15.61 -1.94
CA THR A 73 2.33 -15.94 -2.44
C THR A 73 2.28 -16.86 -3.67
N ASN A 74 1.33 -17.81 -3.68
CA ASN A 74 1.14 -18.72 -4.81
C ASN A 74 0.68 -18.04 -6.11
N SER A 75 0.26 -16.77 -6.04
CA SER A 75 -0.13 -15.97 -7.20
C SER A 75 1.03 -15.19 -7.83
N VAL A 76 2.26 -15.41 -7.38
CA VAL A 76 3.44 -14.80 -7.99
C VAL A 76 3.56 -15.22 -9.45
N SER A 77 3.71 -14.25 -10.34
CA SER A 77 3.92 -14.48 -11.76
C SER A 77 4.89 -13.49 -12.39
N THR A 78 5.77 -14.03 -13.23
CA THR A 78 6.71 -13.35 -14.14
C THR A 78 6.30 -13.54 -15.61
N GLY A 79 5.23 -14.31 -15.86
CA GLY A 79 4.87 -14.78 -17.20
C GLY A 79 5.67 -16.00 -17.67
N VAL A 80 6.60 -16.52 -16.87
CA VAL A 80 7.45 -17.67 -17.21
C VAL A 80 7.22 -18.78 -16.19
N ALA A 81 6.42 -19.79 -16.56
CA ALA A 81 5.96 -20.82 -15.62
C ALA A 81 7.07 -21.54 -14.83
N PRO A 82 8.24 -21.91 -15.41
CA PRO A 82 9.34 -22.49 -14.64
C PRO A 82 9.90 -21.55 -13.57
N LEU A 83 10.03 -20.27 -13.88
CA LEU A 83 10.51 -19.26 -12.94
C LEU A 83 9.47 -19.00 -11.84
N ASP A 84 8.19 -18.94 -12.19
CA ASP A 84 7.10 -18.80 -11.22
C ASP A 84 7.09 -19.98 -10.24
N LYS A 85 7.37 -21.20 -10.73
CA LYS A 85 7.50 -22.39 -9.87
C LYS A 85 8.71 -22.27 -8.93
N HIS A 86 9.83 -21.74 -9.40
CA HIS A 86 11.02 -21.54 -8.56
C HIS A 86 10.80 -20.46 -7.51
N LEU A 87 10.19 -19.33 -7.87
CA LEU A 87 9.84 -18.27 -6.92
C LEU A 87 8.94 -18.75 -5.78
N ARG A 88 8.07 -19.75 -6.04
CA ARG A 88 7.21 -20.36 -5.02
C ARG A 88 7.93 -21.36 -4.10
N SER A 89 9.14 -21.79 -4.44
CA SER A 89 9.87 -22.78 -3.65
C SER A 89 10.52 -22.16 -2.41
N LYS A 90 11.05 -23.02 -1.53
CA LYS A 90 11.85 -22.68 -0.35
C LYS A 90 13.09 -21.81 -0.63
N ASP A 91 13.54 -21.74 -1.87
CA ASP A 91 14.67 -20.88 -2.25
C ASP A 91 14.28 -19.39 -2.26
N PHE A 92 12.99 -19.10 -2.47
CA PHE A 92 12.45 -17.75 -2.57
C PHE A 92 11.33 -17.52 -1.56
N PHE A 93 10.07 -17.51 -1.99
CA PHE A 93 8.96 -17.09 -1.14
C PHE A 93 8.41 -18.21 -0.24
N ASP A 94 8.84 -19.47 -0.43
CA ASP A 94 8.37 -20.64 0.31
C ASP A 94 6.85 -20.66 0.45
N ALA A 95 6.14 -20.66 -0.68
CA ALA A 95 4.70 -20.41 -0.71
C ALA A 95 3.85 -21.45 0.04
N GLU A 96 4.43 -22.62 0.34
CA GLU A 96 3.81 -23.66 1.15
C GLU A 96 3.77 -23.25 2.63
N GLN A 97 4.88 -22.75 3.18
CA GLN A 97 4.98 -22.35 4.59
C GLN A 97 4.69 -20.87 4.85
N SER A 98 4.79 -20.04 3.81
CA SER A 98 4.55 -18.60 3.82
C SER A 98 3.55 -18.23 2.73
N PRO A 99 2.25 -18.59 2.91
CA PRO A 99 1.24 -18.47 1.86
C PRO A 99 0.84 -17.02 1.54
N SER A 100 1.26 -16.06 2.37
CA SER A 100 0.98 -14.65 2.16
C SER A 100 2.16 -13.73 2.43
N VAL A 101 2.13 -12.58 1.74
CA VAL A 101 2.95 -11.40 2.02
C VAL A 101 1.99 -10.29 2.46
N LYS A 102 2.28 -9.63 3.59
CA LYS A 102 1.38 -8.62 4.16
C LYS A 102 2.09 -7.30 4.40
N PHE A 103 1.50 -6.20 3.95
CA PHE A 103 1.90 -4.84 4.32
C PHE A 103 0.86 -4.21 5.25
N VAL A 104 1.30 -3.58 6.34
CA VAL A 104 0.48 -2.77 7.24
C VAL A 104 1.08 -1.38 7.37
N GLY A 105 0.47 -0.41 6.69
CA GLY A 105 0.80 1.01 6.76
C GLY A 105 0.06 1.70 7.90
N ASN A 106 0.77 2.49 8.71
CA ASN A 106 0.20 3.19 9.86
C ASN A 106 0.65 4.64 10.00
N ARG A 107 1.57 5.10 9.14
CA ARG A 107 2.02 6.50 9.11
C ARG A 107 1.95 7.03 7.69
N PHE A 108 1.02 7.94 7.48
CA PHE A 108 0.81 8.61 6.21
C PHE A 108 1.47 9.99 6.28
N GLU A 109 2.33 10.27 5.30
CA GLU A 109 2.94 11.58 5.13
C GLU A 109 2.25 12.30 3.99
N PHE A 110 2.20 13.63 4.07
CA PHE A 110 1.44 14.45 3.13
C PHE A 110 2.28 15.62 2.60
N ALA A 111 2.15 15.89 1.31
CA ALA A 111 2.57 17.13 0.66
C ALA A 111 1.31 17.93 0.30
N GLY A 112 0.99 18.95 1.10
CA GLY A 112 -0.31 19.59 1.05
C GLY A 112 -1.41 18.61 1.48
N ASP A 113 -2.36 18.33 0.58
CA ASP A 113 -3.48 17.41 0.82
C ASP A 113 -3.31 16.05 0.15
N LYS A 114 -2.14 15.81 -0.47
CA LYS A 114 -1.83 14.54 -1.14
C LYS A 114 -0.90 13.71 -0.29
N VAL A 115 -1.18 12.40 -0.20
CA VAL A 115 -0.26 11.44 0.41
C VAL A 115 1.06 11.45 -0.39
N SER A 116 2.17 11.65 0.29
CA SER A 116 3.53 11.66 -0.26
C SER A 116 4.33 10.42 0.10
N ALA A 117 4.01 9.76 1.22
CA ALA A 117 4.57 8.47 1.59
C ALA A 117 3.67 7.73 2.59
N VAL A 118 3.83 6.41 2.66
CA VAL A 118 3.20 5.55 3.67
C VAL A 118 4.28 4.65 4.28
N SER A 119 4.56 4.85 5.57
CA SER A 119 5.43 3.96 6.35
C SER A 119 4.60 2.92 7.09
N GLY A 120 5.18 1.74 7.23
CA GLY A 120 4.54 0.59 7.84
C GLY A 120 5.49 -0.58 8.01
N THR A 121 4.93 -1.78 8.11
CA THR A 121 5.68 -3.02 8.18
C THR A 121 5.31 -3.96 7.03
N LEU A 122 6.32 -4.65 6.52
CA LEU A 122 6.18 -5.72 5.53
C LEU A 122 6.54 -7.05 6.19
N THR A 123 5.57 -7.97 6.16
CA THR A 123 5.71 -9.35 6.62
C THR A 123 5.83 -10.29 5.42
N MET A 124 6.93 -11.04 5.36
CA MET A 124 7.22 -12.06 4.35
C MET A 124 8.15 -13.11 4.97
N LEU A 125 8.03 -14.38 4.60
CA LEU A 125 8.89 -15.47 5.14
C LEU A 125 8.94 -15.49 6.68
N GLY A 126 7.79 -15.21 7.33
CA GLY A 126 7.68 -15.16 8.80
C GLY A 126 8.38 -13.98 9.49
N LYS A 127 9.05 -13.09 8.74
CA LYS A 127 9.74 -11.90 9.28
C LYS A 127 8.97 -10.63 8.98
N THR A 128 8.90 -9.73 9.96
CA THR A 128 8.22 -8.43 9.86
C THR A 128 9.22 -7.31 10.06
N LEU A 129 9.41 -6.47 9.05
CA LEU A 129 10.38 -5.38 9.07
C LEU A 129 9.76 -4.07 8.56
N PRO A 130 10.26 -2.90 9.00
CA PRO A 130 9.74 -1.62 8.56
C PRO A 130 10.07 -1.35 7.09
N VAL A 131 9.10 -0.81 6.36
CA VAL A 131 9.30 -0.29 4.99
C VAL A 131 8.54 1.03 4.82
N THR A 132 9.05 1.89 3.94
CA THR A 132 8.36 3.13 3.54
C THR A 132 8.12 3.12 2.05
N LEU A 133 6.86 3.29 1.67
CA LEU A 133 6.40 3.39 0.29
C LEU A 133 6.26 4.88 -0.07
N LYS A 134 7.09 5.38 -0.99
CA LYS A 134 6.98 6.77 -1.47
C LYS A 134 5.89 6.86 -2.52
N ALA A 135 5.04 7.87 -2.43
CA ALA A 135 4.01 8.12 -3.45
C ALA A 135 4.60 8.93 -4.60
N ASN A 136 4.64 8.35 -5.79
CA ASN A 136 4.93 9.06 -7.04
C ASN A 136 3.71 9.85 -7.52
N ARG A 137 2.52 9.31 -7.23
CA ARG A 137 1.23 9.90 -7.58
C ARG A 137 0.20 9.49 -6.55
N PHE A 138 -0.68 10.43 -6.20
CA PHE A 138 -1.86 10.16 -5.38
C PHE A 138 -3.00 11.05 -5.85
N ASN A 139 -4.19 10.49 -5.97
CA ASN A 139 -5.41 11.22 -6.27
C ASN A 139 -6.65 10.50 -5.76
N CYS A 140 -7.74 11.25 -5.62
CA CYS A 140 -9.06 10.67 -5.49
C CYS A 140 -10.02 11.31 -6.48
N TYR A 141 -10.99 10.53 -6.94
CA TYR A 141 -11.97 10.95 -7.93
C TYR A 141 -13.32 10.28 -7.68
N GLN A 142 -14.40 10.88 -8.18
CA GLN A 142 -15.71 10.23 -8.20
C GLN A 142 -15.77 9.31 -9.41
N ASN A 143 -15.84 8.00 -9.18
CA ASN A 143 -15.88 7.03 -10.26
C ASN A 143 -17.26 7.07 -10.96
N PRO A 144 -17.31 7.30 -12.29
CA PRO A 144 -18.57 7.53 -13.00
C PRO A 144 -19.43 6.27 -13.12
N LEU A 145 -18.85 5.07 -13.06
CA LEU A 145 -19.56 3.79 -13.14
C LEU A 145 -20.03 3.33 -11.75
N LEU A 146 -19.13 3.36 -10.76
CA LEU A 146 -19.43 2.90 -9.40
C LEU A 146 -20.26 3.89 -8.59
N LYS A 147 -20.33 5.17 -9.02
CA LYS A 147 -20.97 6.27 -8.28
C LYS A 147 -20.45 6.41 -6.84
N ARG A 148 -19.18 6.06 -6.63
CA ARG A 148 -18.47 6.10 -5.36
C ARG A 148 -17.11 6.75 -5.55
N GLU A 149 -16.60 7.34 -4.47
CA GLU A 149 -15.24 7.87 -4.47
C GLU A 149 -14.24 6.71 -4.57
N VAL A 150 -13.23 6.91 -5.40
CA VAL A 150 -12.06 6.04 -5.50
C VAL A 150 -10.84 6.86 -5.16
N CYS A 151 -10.00 6.33 -4.28
CA CYS A 151 -8.71 6.90 -3.93
C CYS A 151 -7.60 5.92 -4.32
N GLY A 152 -6.48 6.45 -4.79
CA GLY A 152 -5.40 5.60 -5.27
C GLY A 152 -4.13 6.36 -5.58
N GLY A 153 -3.11 5.60 -5.93
CA GLY A 153 -1.80 6.14 -6.22
C GLY A 153 -0.81 5.10 -6.72
N ASP A 154 0.33 5.62 -7.18
CA ASP A 154 1.49 4.82 -7.51
C ASP A 154 2.53 5.05 -6.42
N PHE A 155 3.01 3.95 -5.86
CA PHE A 155 3.97 3.94 -4.79
C PHE A 155 5.18 3.11 -5.15
N GLU A 156 6.34 3.46 -4.61
CA GLU A 156 7.55 2.67 -4.79
C GLU A 156 8.45 2.64 -3.57
N THR A 157 9.28 1.60 -3.52
CA THR A 157 10.39 1.50 -2.58
C THR A 157 11.44 0.53 -3.11
N THR A 158 12.55 0.39 -2.42
CA THR A 158 13.53 -0.68 -2.67
C THR A 158 13.84 -1.37 -1.35
N ILE A 159 13.78 -2.70 -1.35
CA ILE A 159 14.09 -3.53 -0.19
C ILE A 159 15.28 -4.43 -0.50
N ALA A 160 16.01 -4.84 0.53
CA ALA A 160 16.99 -5.92 0.44
C ALA A 160 16.30 -7.23 0.84
N ARG A 161 16.08 -8.15 -0.10
CA ARG A 161 15.32 -9.39 0.14
C ARG A 161 15.99 -10.30 1.18
N SER A 162 17.30 -10.22 1.32
CA SER A 162 18.09 -10.94 2.33
C SER A 162 17.66 -10.62 3.76
N GLN A 163 17.12 -9.43 4.03
CA GLN A 163 16.62 -9.06 5.37
C GLN A 163 15.46 -9.96 5.82
N TRP A 164 14.66 -10.45 4.86
CA TRP A 164 13.59 -11.43 5.11
C TRP A 164 14.08 -12.89 5.04
N GLY A 165 15.38 -13.14 4.85
CA GLY A 165 15.96 -14.47 4.74
C GLY A 165 15.97 -15.05 3.32
N MET A 166 15.54 -14.29 2.31
CA MET A 166 15.55 -14.72 0.92
C MET A 166 16.94 -14.50 0.31
N SER A 167 17.88 -15.42 0.52
CA SER A 167 19.29 -15.28 0.13
C SER A 167 19.72 -16.08 -1.12
N TYR A 168 18.83 -16.90 -1.70
CA TYR A 168 19.16 -17.71 -2.87
C TYR A 168 19.74 -16.85 -4.01
N GLY A 169 20.80 -17.30 -4.66
CA GLY A 169 21.34 -16.63 -5.84
C GLY A 169 22.29 -15.46 -5.57
N LEU A 170 22.42 -14.96 -4.32
CA LEU A 170 23.28 -13.82 -4.01
C LEU A 170 24.75 -14.08 -4.38
N ASP A 171 25.26 -15.28 -4.05
CA ASP A 171 26.63 -15.70 -4.40
C ASP A 171 26.83 -15.90 -5.92
N TYR A 172 25.74 -16.00 -6.66
CA TYR A 172 25.72 -16.14 -8.12
C TYR A 172 25.46 -14.79 -8.83
N GLY A 173 25.36 -13.69 -8.09
CA GLY A 173 25.17 -12.34 -8.63
C GLY A 173 23.72 -11.93 -8.84
N LEU A 174 22.72 -12.68 -8.34
CA LEU A 174 21.35 -12.17 -8.30
C LEU A 174 21.27 -10.98 -7.32
N PRO A 175 20.50 -9.94 -7.65
CA PRO A 175 20.45 -8.74 -6.82
C PRO A 175 19.81 -9.04 -5.46
N ASP A 176 20.32 -8.37 -4.43
CA ASP A 176 19.64 -8.29 -3.13
C ASP A 176 18.57 -7.19 -3.13
N ASN A 177 18.87 -6.08 -3.80
CA ASN A 177 17.95 -4.96 -3.93
C ASN A 177 16.83 -5.27 -4.92
N ILE A 178 15.60 -5.29 -4.41
CA ILE A 178 14.37 -5.50 -5.17
C ILE A 178 13.55 -4.22 -5.09
N ARG A 179 13.30 -3.60 -6.26
CA ARG A 179 12.43 -2.43 -6.34
C ARG A 179 10.98 -2.90 -6.36
N LEU A 180 10.15 -2.28 -5.53
CA LEU A 180 8.71 -2.54 -5.48
C LEU A 180 8.00 -1.37 -6.16
N LEU A 181 7.05 -1.69 -7.04
CA LEU A 181 6.14 -0.72 -7.67
C LEU A 181 4.72 -1.18 -7.38
N ILE A 182 3.96 -0.33 -6.70
CA ILE A 182 2.65 -0.65 -6.14
C ILE A 182 1.67 0.39 -6.66
N GLN A 183 0.80 -0.03 -7.57
CA GLN A 183 -0.37 0.75 -7.99
C GLN A 183 -1.56 0.28 -7.17
N VAL A 184 -2.30 1.19 -6.54
CA VAL A 184 -3.50 0.87 -5.77
C VAL A 184 -4.63 1.79 -6.19
N GLU A 185 -5.80 1.23 -6.44
CA GLU A 185 -7.08 1.94 -6.34
C GLU A 185 -7.95 1.26 -5.30
N ALA A 186 -8.61 2.05 -4.46
CA ALA A 186 -9.51 1.59 -3.42
C ALA A 186 -10.82 2.36 -3.46
N VAL A 187 -11.93 1.63 -3.41
CA VAL A 187 -13.30 2.13 -3.54
C VAL A 187 -13.88 2.37 -2.16
N LYS A 188 -14.45 3.57 -1.96
CA LYS A 188 -15.16 3.92 -0.72
C LYS A 188 -16.27 2.91 -0.42
N GLN A 189 -16.33 2.43 0.82
CA GLN A 189 -17.37 1.53 1.30
C GLN A 189 -18.62 2.28 1.75
#